data_AF-A0A367R2L9-F1
#
_entry.id   AF-A0A367R2L9-F1
#
_cell.length_a   1.000
_cell.length_b   1.000
_cell.length_c   1.000
_cell.angle_alpha   90.00
_cell.angle_beta   90.00
_cell.angle_gamma   90.00
#
_symmetry.space_group_name_H-M   'P 1'
#
loop_
_entity.id
_entity.type
_entity.pdbx_description
1 polymer ?
#
loop_
_entity_poly.entity_id
_entity_poly.type
_entity_poly.pdbx_seq_one_letter_code
_entity_poly.pdbx_strand_id
1 'polypeptide(L)'
;MITTAKISITRICNPSKQEFLNLWKQGQAFIINGVANQWDAYKNWSNSYLTNVCGDNLVPVETYNPTFFQNYNFASGDYYNHPKQMKFNVCFLHNS
;
A
#
# COMPACT_ATOMS: atom_id res chain seq x y z
N MET A 1 25.63 10.14 -18.34
CA MET A 1 25.41 8.88 -17.60
C MET A 1 24.90 9.24 -16.22
N ILE A 2 23.62 8.96 -15.92
CA ILE A 2 23.07 9.16 -14.57
C ILE A 2 23.35 7.89 -13.80
N THR A 3 24.36 7.91 -12.94
CA THR A 3 24.61 6.86 -11.95
C THR A 3 23.45 6.86 -10.97
N THR A 4 22.50 5.94 -11.15
CA THR A 4 21.44 5.68 -10.17
C THR A 4 22.10 5.04 -8.96
N ALA A 5 22.57 5.88 -8.02
CA ALA A 5 22.99 5.40 -6.72
C ALA A 5 21.84 4.57 -6.14
N LYS A 6 22.12 3.32 -5.78
CA LYS A 6 21.13 2.42 -5.18
C LYS A 6 20.79 3.00 -3.80
N ILE A 7 19.80 3.88 -3.73
CA ILE A 7 19.32 4.47 -2.48
C ILE A 7 18.75 3.33 -1.64
N SER A 8 19.55 2.81 -0.72
CA SER A 8 19.11 1.80 0.23
C SER A 8 18.25 2.49 1.27
N ILE A 9 16.95 2.21 1.29
CA ILE A 9 16.06 2.67 2.35
C ILE A 9 16.50 2.04 3.67
N THR A 10 16.65 2.84 4.71
CA THR A 10 17.00 2.38 6.06
C THR A 10 15.96 1.38 6.56
N ARG A 11 16.41 0.25 7.12
CA ARG A 11 15.56 -0.78 7.71
C ARG A 11 15.93 -0.98 9.17
N ILE A 12 14.94 -0.96 10.05
CA ILE A 12 15.10 -1.22 11.48
C ILE A 12 14.18 -2.36 11.90
N CYS A 13 14.55 -3.13 12.91
CA CYS A 13 13.76 -4.27 13.39
C CYS A 13 13.38 -4.04 14.86
N ASN A 14 12.09 -4.13 15.18
CA ASN A 14 11.58 -3.97 16.56
C ASN A 14 12.19 -2.80 17.33
N PRO A 15 12.17 -1.57 16.77
CA PRO A 15 12.83 -0.44 17.40
C PRO A 15 12.17 -0.11 18.73
N SER A 16 12.99 0.29 19.70
CA SER A 16 12.49 1.00 20.87
C SER A 16 11.84 2.33 20.45
N LYS A 17 10.99 2.88 21.32
CA LYS A 17 10.39 4.21 21.11
C LYS A 17 11.46 5.29 20.87
N GLN A 18 12.59 5.21 21.56
CA GLN A 18 13.68 6.18 21.43
C GLN A 18 14.37 6.09 20.07
N GLU A 19 14.66 4.87 19.60
CA GLU A 19 15.26 4.65 18.27
C GLU A 19 14.35 5.11 17.15
N PHE A 20 13.05 4.79 17.25
CA PHE A 20 12.05 5.30 16.31
C PHE A 20 12.04 6.83 16.27
N LEU A 21 11.96 7.49 17.44
CA LEU A 21 11.91 8.96 17.51
C LEU A 21 13.18 9.60 16.96
N ASN A 22 14.35 9.00 17.19
CA ASN A 22 15.62 9.51 16.69
C ASN A 22 15.67 9.46 15.15
N LEU A 23 15.16 8.39 14.54
CA LEU A 23 15.10 8.25 13.08
C LEU A 23 14.01 9.11 12.46
N TRP A 24 12.84 9.18 13.09
CA TRP A 24 11.73 10.01 12.63
C TRP A 24 12.11 11.50 12.55
N LYS A 25 12.87 12.01 13.53
CA LYS A 25 13.38 13.40 13.54
C LYS A 25 14.31 13.72 12.37
N GLN A 26 14.91 12.73 11.73
CA GLN A 26 15.79 12.95 10.57
C GLN A 26 15.00 13.25 9.29
N GLY A 27 13.67 13.07 9.30
CA GLY A 27 12.81 13.37 8.15
C GLY A 27 13.01 12.44 6.95
N GLN A 28 13.77 11.34 7.12
CA GLN A 28 14.02 10.36 6.07
C GLN A 28 13.07 9.16 6.22
N ALA A 29 12.63 8.62 5.08
CA ALA A 29 11.82 7.41 5.07
C ALA A 29 12.65 6.20 5.52
N PHE A 30 12.05 5.34 6.35
CA PHE A 30 12.62 4.07 6.77
C PHE A 30 11.54 3.00 6.89
N ILE A 31 11.94 1.73 6.86
CA ILE A 31 11.05 0.57 6.99
C ILE A 31 11.27 -0.06 8.36
N ILE A 32 10.16 -0.39 9.04
CA ILE A 32 10.17 -1.12 10.31
C ILE A 32 9.79 -2.58 10.06
N ASN A 33 10.72 -3.49 10.33
CA ASN A 33 10.51 -4.92 10.34
C ASN A 33 10.12 -5.41 11.76
N GLY A 34 9.50 -6.59 11.83
CA GLY A 34 9.23 -7.28 13.10
C GLY A 34 8.00 -6.80 13.88
N VAL A 35 7.34 -5.72 13.44
CA VAL A 35 6.11 -5.21 14.08
C VAL A 35 4.86 -5.84 13.46
N ALA A 36 4.67 -5.70 12.15
CA ALA A 36 3.44 -6.14 11.48
C ALA A 36 3.28 -7.67 11.43
N ASN A 37 4.37 -8.44 11.55
CA ASN A 37 4.31 -9.91 11.53
C ASN A 37 3.59 -10.51 12.74
N GLN A 38 3.39 -9.73 13.80
CA GLN A 38 2.62 -10.15 14.97
C GLN A 38 1.12 -9.89 14.82
N TRP A 39 0.70 -9.06 13.85
CA TRP A 39 -0.70 -8.68 13.69
C TRP A 39 -1.53 -9.86 13.21
N ASP A 40 -2.74 -10.00 13.74
CA ASP A 40 -3.66 -11.04 13.28
C ASP A 40 -4.01 -10.88 11.79
N ALA A 41 -4.05 -9.64 11.30
CA ALA A 41 -4.22 -9.35 9.89
C ALA A 41 -3.12 -10.00 9.03
N TYR A 42 -1.85 -9.94 9.46
CA TYR A 42 -0.73 -10.55 8.73
C TYR A 42 -0.87 -12.08 8.63
N LYS A 43 -1.47 -12.71 9.65
CA LYS A 43 -1.64 -14.16 9.72
C LYS A 43 -2.90 -14.65 9.00
N ASN A 44 -3.97 -13.85 9.03
CA ASN A 44 -5.32 -14.31 8.67
C ASN A 44 -5.88 -13.66 7.40
N TRP A 45 -5.43 -12.46 7.02
CA TRP A 45 -5.98 -11.79 5.85
C TRP A 45 -5.46 -12.42 4.57
N SER A 46 -6.33 -13.22 3.98
CA SER A 46 -6.20 -13.77 2.63
C SER A 46 -7.36 -13.26 1.78
N ASN A 47 -7.25 -13.37 0.45
CA ASN A 47 -8.34 -12.98 -0.44
C ASN A 47 -9.64 -13.74 -0.11
N SER A 48 -9.55 -15.03 0.23
CA SER A 48 -10.71 -15.84 0.62
C SER A 48 -11.30 -15.39 1.96
N TYR A 49 -10.48 -15.14 2.97
CA TYR A 49 -10.93 -14.60 4.26
C TYR A 49 -11.64 -13.27 4.08
N LEU A 50 -11.01 -12.32 3.37
CA LEU A 50 -11.59 -11.01 3.12
C LEU A 50 -12.89 -11.13 2.31
N THR A 51 -12.92 -11.93 1.24
CA THR A 51 -14.13 -12.16 0.46
C THR A 51 -15.26 -12.76 1.30
N ASN A 52 -14.95 -13.68 2.22
CA ASN A 52 -15.94 -14.27 3.11
C ASN A 52 -16.49 -13.27 4.14
N VAL A 53 -15.63 -12.41 4.69
CA VAL A 53 -16.02 -11.47 5.77
C VAL A 53 -16.66 -10.19 5.22
N CYS A 54 -16.17 -9.66 4.10
CA CYS A 54 -16.60 -8.37 3.55
C CYS A 54 -17.02 -8.41 2.08
N GLY A 55 -17.21 -9.59 1.48
CA GLY A 55 -17.51 -9.74 0.05
C GLY A 55 -18.72 -8.96 -0.45
N ASP A 56 -19.77 -8.85 0.37
CA ASP A 56 -20.99 -8.11 0.03
C ASP A 56 -20.91 -6.61 0.27
N ASN A 57 -19.82 -6.11 0.87
CA ASN A 57 -19.64 -4.68 1.11
C ASN A 57 -19.39 -3.96 -0.22
N LEU A 58 -20.07 -2.83 -0.42
CA LEU A 58 -19.78 -1.93 -1.53
C LEU A 58 -18.47 -1.19 -1.24
N VAL A 59 -17.52 -1.29 -2.17
CA VAL A 59 -16.23 -0.60 -2.11
C VAL A 59 -16.03 0.26 -3.35
N PRO A 60 -15.41 1.45 -3.23
CA PRO A 60 -14.98 2.22 -4.38
C PRO A 60 -13.85 1.48 -5.10
N VAL A 61 -13.98 1.35 -6.42
CA VAL A 61 -12.94 0.76 -7.29
C VAL A 61 -12.33 1.87 -8.13
N GLU A 62 -11.03 2.05 -7.97
CA GLU A 62 -10.22 2.94 -8.79
C GLU A 62 -9.64 2.15 -9.97
N THR A 63 -9.77 2.70 -11.17
CA THR A 63 -9.21 2.11 -12.40
C THR A 63 -8.14 3.03 -12.94
N TYR A 64 -6.93 2.52 -13.11
CA TYR A 64 -5.78 3.27 -13.60
C TYR A 64 -5.41 2.82 -15.01
N ASN A 65 -4.91 3.76 -15.82
CA ASN A 65 -4.32 3.42 -17.11
C ASN A 65 -3.07 2.54 -16.87
N PRO A 66 -2.79 1.50 -17.66
CA PRO A 66 -1.56 0.70 -17.54
C PRO A 66 -0.26 1.53 -17.53
N THR A 67 -0.27 2.71 -18.16
CA THR A 67 0.86 3.65 -18.20
C THR A 67 0.86 4.67 -17.05
N PHE A 68 -0.01 4.49 -16.04
CA PHE A 68 -0.21 5.43 -14.94
C PHE A 68 1.09 5.84 -14.26
N PHE A 69 1.94 4.88 -13.90
CA PHE A 69 3.22 5.16 -13.23
C PHE A 69 4.26 5.85 -14.12
N GLN A 70 4.10 5.79 -15.44
CA GLN A 70 5.03 6.39 -16.41
C GLN A 70 4.68 7.86 -16.70
N ASN A 71 3.39 8.20 -16.63
CA ASN A 71 2.85 9.53 -16.91
C ASN A 71 2.31 10.22 -15.64
N TYR A 72 2.79 9.79 -14.46
CA TYR A 72 2.21 10.20 -13.18
C TYR A 72 2.58 11.64 -12.83
N ASN A 73 1.60 12.54 -12.95
CA ASN A 73 1.71 13.92 -12.47
C ASN A 73 1.05 14.01 -11.09
N PHE A 74 1.84 14.09 -10.02
CA PHE A 74 1.36 14.18 -8.63
C PHE A 74 0.47 15.40 -8.35
N ALA A 75 0.41 16.37 -9.28
CA ALA A 75 -0.21 17.68 -9.09
C ALA A 75 -1.64 17.81 -9.64
N SER A 76 -2.19 16.81 -10.35
CA SER A 76 -3.52 16.95 -10.96
C SER A 76 -4.51 15.95 -10.36
N GLY A 77 -5.42 16.44 -9.53
CA GLY A 77 -6.59 15.72 -9.05
C GLY A 77 -7.64 15.40 -10.15
N ASP A 78 -7.27 15.58 -11.42
CA ASP A 78 -8.18 15.50 -12.56
C ASP A 78 -8.18 14.12 -13.25
N TYR A 79 -7.36 13.15 -12.78
CA TYR A 79 -7.34 11.78 -13.31
C TYR A 79 -8.24 10.80 -12.56
N TYR A 80 -8.93 11.25 -11.51
CA TYR A 80 -9.87 10.41 -10.78
C TYR A 80 -11.20 10.37 -11.53
N ASN A 81 -11.36 9.38 -12.42
CA ASN A 81 -12.70 8.93 -12.76
C ASN A 81 -13.45 8.62 -11.46
N HIS A 82 -14.70 9.05 -11.35
CA HIS A 82 -15.51 8.76 -10.16
C HIS A 82 -15.43 7.27 -9.83
N PRO A 83 -14.97 6.90 -8.62
CA PRO A 83 -14.78 5.50 -8.27
C PRO A 83 -16.10 4.75 -8.45
N LYS A 84 -16.09 3.70 -9.27
CA LYS A 84 -17.28 2.86 -9.43
C LYS A 84 -17.44 2.05 -8.15
N GLN A 85 -18.62 2.09 -7.55
CA GLN A 85 -18.92 1.22 -6.41
C GLN A 85 -19.25 -0.18 -6.91
N MET A 86 -18.61 -1.18 -6.32
CA MET A 86 -18.84 -2.60 -6.61
C MET A 86 -18.76 -3.41 -5.32
N LYS A 87 -19.42 -4.58 -5.28
CA LYS A 87 -19.23 -5.53 -4.18
C LYS A 87 -17.78 -6.03 -4.18
N PHE A 88 -17.16 -6.11 -3.01
CA PHE A 88 -15.77 -6.53 -2.85
C PHE A 88 -15.47 -7.90 -3.49
N ASN A 89 -16.40 -8.84 -3.42
CA ASN A 89 -16.25 -10.16 -4.05
C ASN A 89 -16.18 -10.12 -5.59
N VAL A 90 -16.69 -9.07 -6.23
CA VAL A 90 -16.62 -8.89 -7.70
C VAL A 90 -15.28 -8.27 -8.13
N CYS A 91 -14.56 -7.60 -7.23
CA CYS A 91 -13.28 -6.94 -7.52
C CYS A 91 -12.18 -7.93 -7.92
N PHE A 92 -12.21 -9.16 -7.39
CA PHE A 92 -11.16 -10.16 -7.64
C PHE A 92 -11.39 -10.98 -8.92
N LEU A 93 -12.59 -10.99 -9.48
CA LEU A 93 -12.93 -11.79 -10.67
C LEU A 93 -12.56 -11.13 -12.00
N HIS A 94 -12.21 -9.84 -12.00
CA HIS A 94 -11.86 -9.10 -13.22
C HIS A 94 -10.34 -8.99 -13.47
N ASN A 95 -9.49 -9.53 -12.59
CA ASN A 95 -8.04 -9.38 -12.65
C ASN A 95 -7.26 -10.71 -12.60
N SER A 96 -7.94 -11.85 -12.85
CA SER A 96 -7.36 -13.20 -12.88
C SER A 96 -7.47 -13.83 -14.26
#